data_AF-A0AAD8HIW1-F1
#
_entry.id   AF-A0AAD8HIW1-F1
#
_cell.length_a   1.000
_cell.length_b   1.000
_cell.length_c   1.000
_cell.angle_alpha   90.00
_cell.angle_beta   90.00
_cell.angle_gamma   90.00
#
_symmetry.space_group_name_H-M   'P 1'
#
loop_
_entity.id
_entity.type
_entity.pdbx_description
1 polymer ?
#
loop_
_entity_poly.entity_id
_entity_poly.type
_entity_poly.pdbx_seq_one_letter_code
_entity_poly.pdbx_strand_id
1 'polypeptide(L)'
;MRTSIDQKKKQFMETNTVLDVGRQEETCGFCTAQFFVEGMEEYNDEFSSVQEVAVKTVLEMEIPAGKDVVRCLCKGRIMEILNGNGWHYNCCTKCARAVHLLEAKYYCNACTEDDTQVTQRYRVVVRIEDGSGSTTLILFNKEAEQLIGVPLQKLLARP
;
A
#
# COMPACT_ATOMS: atom_id res chain seq x y z
N MET A 1 -25.75 14.00 6.19
CA MET A 1 -24.27 13.99 6.38
C MET A 1 -23.51 13.36 5.20
N ARG A 2 -24.00 13.47 3.95
CA ARG A 2 -23.33 12.90 2.76
C ARG A 2 -22.46 13.91 1.99
N THR A 3 -22.44 15.18 2.41
CA THR A 3 -21.93 16.30 1.62
C THR A 3 -20.49 16.75 1.96
N SER A 4 -19.92 16.29 3.08
CA SER A 4 -18.58 16.74 3.50
C SER A 4 -17.42 15.94 2.91
N ILE A 5 -17.68 14.74 2.36
CA ILE A 5 -16.66 13.91 1.73
C ILE A 5 -16.44 14.36 0.28
N ASP A 6 -17.49 14.82 -0.40
CA ASP A 6 -17.41 15.29 -1.79
C ASP A 6 -16.67 16.64 -1.94
N GLN A 7 -16.71 17.52 -0.93
CA GLN A 7 -16.00 18.81 -1.00
C GLN A 7 -14.48 18.73 -0.81
N LYS A 8 -13.95 17.60 -0.31
CA LYS A 8 -12.49 17.35 -0.28
C LYS A 8 -11.94 16.70 -1.56
N LYS A 9 -12.78 16.49 -2.60
CA LYS A 9 -12.36 15.94 -3.91
C LYS A 9 -11.61 16.93 -4.82
N LYS A 10 -11.24 18.12 -4.34
CA LYS A 10 -10.61 19.17 -5.16
C LYS A 10 -9.33 19.75 -4.57
N GLN A 11 -8.51 18.90 -3.96
CA GLN A 11 -7.08 19.17 -3.81
C GLN A 11 -6.36 17.91 -4.28
N PHE A 12 -6.19 17.83 -5.61
CA PHE A 12 -5.42 16.78 -6.24
C PHE A 12 -3.97 16.94 -5.78
N MET A 13 -3.58 16.16 -4.78
CA MET A 13 -2.20 16.11 -4.34
C MET A 13 -1.43 15.32 -5.40
N GLU A 14 -0.50 15.99 -6.07
CA GLU A 14 0.58 15.31 -6.77
C GLU A 14 1.43 14.64 -5.69
N THR A 15 1.52 13.31 -5.73
CA THR A 15 2.30 12.55 -4.74
C THR A 15 3.51 11.96 -5.44
N ASN A 16 4.71 12.29 -4.97
CA ASN A 16 5.93 11.60 -5.34
C ASN A 16 6.02 10.34 -4.48
N THR A 17 5.84 9.18 -5.09
CA THR A 17 5.76 7.93 -4.35
C THR A 17 6.76 6.92 -4.89
N VAL A 18 7.60 6.39 -4.01
CA VAL A 18 8.47 5.25 -4.34
C VAL A 18 7.59 4.01 -4.37
N LEU A 19 7.57 3.34 -5.52
CA LEU A 19 6.83 2.11 -5.72
C LEU A 19 7.79 0.94 -5.62
N ASP A 20 7.39 -0.03 -4.82
CA ASP A 20 8.03 -1.33 -4.73
C ASP A 20 7.19 -2.35 -5.54
N VAL A 21 7.78 -2.83 -6.63
CA VAL A 21 7.20 -3.82 -7.55
C VAL A 21 7.81 -5.18 -7.19
N GLY A 22 7.08 -5.95 -6.39
CA GLY A 22 7.53 -7.24 -5.90
C GLY A 22 6.73 -8.42 -6.44
N ARG A 23 7.34 -9.60 -6.39
CA ARG A 23 6.63 -10.88 -6.57
C ARG A 23 5.90 -11.21 -5.27
N GLN A 24 4.57 -11.23 -5.29
CA GLN A 24 3.80 -11.79 -4.17
C GLN A 24 3.38 -13.21 -4.53
N GLU A 25 3.89 -14.21 -3.80
CA GLU A 25 3.24 -15.53 -3.79
C GLU A 25 1.98 -15.43 -2.92
N GLU A 26 0.84 -15.25 -3.57
CA GLU A 26 -0.44 -15.61 -2.98
C GLU A 26 -1.13 -16.58 -3.94
N THR A 27 -1.57 -17.71 -3.39
CA THR A 27 -2.25 -18.82 -4.04
C THR A 27 -3.59 -18.40 -4.66
N CYS A 28 -3.61 -17.61 -5.74
CA CYS A 28 -4.78 -17.42 -6.59
C CYS A 28 -4.43 -16.77 -7.95
N GLY A 29 -4.12 -17.59 -8.95
CA GLY A 29 -4.68 -17.54 -10.32
C GLY A 29 -4.60 -16.29 -11.23
N PHE A 30 -4.08 -15.13 -10.81
CA PHE A 30 -3.88 -13.97 -11.68
C PHE A 30 -2.62 -13.22 -11.25
N CYS A 31 -1.68 -13.02 -12.17
CA CYS A 31 -0.51 -12.18 -11.96
C CYS A 31 -0.95 -10.70 -11.88
N THR A 32 -1.41 -10.26 -10.73
CA THR A 32 -1.56 -8.83 -10.43
C THR A 32 -0.26 -8.33 -9.80
N ALA A 33 0.44 -7.44 -10.50
CA ALA A 33 1.52 -6.66 -9.88
C ALA A 33 0.90 -5.84 -8.74
N GLN A 34 1.20 -6.22 -7.50
CA GLN A 34 0.75 -5.49 -6.34
C GLN A 34 1.81 -4.45 -6.02
N PHE A 35 1.50 -3.17 -6.22
CA PHE A 35 2.41 -2.08 -5.92
C PHE A 35 2.33 -1.74 -4.44
N PHE A 36 3.43 -1.94 -3.73
CA PHE A 36 3.55 -1.58 -2.33
C PHE A 36 4.18 -0.21 -2.23
N VAL A 37 3.55 0.65 -1.43
CA VAL A 37 4.19 1.87 -0.97
C VAL A 37 4.62 1.62 0.47
N GLU A 38 5.92 1.47 0.69
CA GLU A 38 6.51 1.61 2.02
C GLU A 38 7.02 3.03 2.18
N GLY A 39 6.87 3.58 3.38
CA GLY A 39 6.95 5.00 3.61
C GLY A 39 8.25 5.69 3.30
N MET A 40 8.12 7.01 3.13
CA MET A 40 9.20 7.98 3.33
C MET A 40 9.81 7.78 4.72
N GLU A 41 10.73 6.86 4.86
CA GLU A 41 11.88 7.10 5.71
C GLU A 41 12.75 8.13 4.99
N GLU A 42 13.28 9.11 5.72
CA GLU A 42 14.49 9.80 5.30
C GLU A 42 15.57 8.72 5.18
N TYR A 43 15.65 8.10 4.01
CA TYR A 43 16.48 6.94 3.75
C TYR A 43 17.86 7.42 3.30
N ASN A 44 18.83 7.30 4.20
CA ASN A 44 20.20 7.75 3.98
C ASN A 44 20.89 6.98 2.83
N ASP A 45 21.26 7.74 1.81
CA ASP A 45 22.59 7.75 1.15
C ASP A 45 23.12 6.48 0.46
N GLU A 46 22.28 5.77 -0.31
CA GLU A 46 22.73 4.99 -1.50
C GLU A 46 21.74 5.12 -2.68
N PHE A 47 21.00 6.23 -2.74
CA PHE A 47 19.96 6.50 -3.74
C PHE A 47 20.42 7.50 -4.80
N SER A 48 21.58 7.26 -5.41
CA SER A 48 22.17 8.20 -6.38
C SER A 48 21.58 8.13 -7.80
N SER A 49 20.52 7.33 -8.06
CA SER A 49 19.98 7.22 -9.43
C SER A 49 18.58 6.63 -9.59
N VAL A 50 17.64 6.76 -8.64
CA VAL A 50 16.28 6.30 -8.97
C VAL A 50 15.64 7.26 -9.95
N GLN A 51 15.50 6.75 -11.17
CA GLN A 51 14.85 7.44 -12.26
C GLN A 51 13.36 7.54 -11.98
N GLU A 52 12.84 8.75 -12.17
CA GLU A 52 11.41 8.97 -12.23
C GLU A 52 10.87 8.29 -13.49
N VAL A 53 9.87 7.43 -13.31
CA VAL A 53 9.26 6.64 -14.37
C VAL A 53 7.78 6.98 -14.49
N ALA A 54 7.27 6.93 -15.72
CA ALA A 54 5.86 7.09 -16.01
C ALA A 54 5.09 5.81 -15.62
N VAL A 55 3.79 5.94 -15.35
CA VAL A 55 2.90 4.82 -15.00
C VAL A 55 2.97 3.71 -16.06
N LYS A 56 3.03 4.06 -17.35
CA LYS A 56 3.17 3.08 -18.42
C LYS A 56 4.44 2.23 -18.27
N THR A 57 5.58 2.86 -17.96
CA THR A 57 6.83 2.13 -17.71
C THR A 57 6.70 1.22 -16.49
N VAL A 58 5.98 1.65 -15.45
CA VAL A 58 5.70 0.83 -14.27
C VAL A 58 4.92 -0.44 -14.62
N LEU A 59 3.97 -0.35 -15.53
CA LEU A 59 3.18 -1.49 -16.00
C LEU A 59 3.98 -2.44 -16.91
N GLU A 60 5.00 -1.93 -17.60
CA GLU A 60 5.85 -2.67 -18.54
C GLU A 60 7.15 -3.19 -17.89
N MET A 61 7.39 -2.89 -16.61
CA MET A 61 8.59 -3.32 -15.90
C MET A 61 8.60 -4.82 -15.60
N GLU A 62 9.75 -5.44 -15.83
CA GLU A 62 10.03 -6.82 -15.44
C GLU A 62 10.97 -6.87 -14.25
N ILE A 63 10.71 -7.78 -13.31
CA ILE A 63 11.62 -8.02 -12.17
C ILE A 63 12.86 -8.76 -12.70
N PRO A 64 14.08 -8.21 -12.57
CA PRO A 64 15.28 -8.83 -13.11
C PRO A 64 15.58 -10.16 -12.40
N ALA A 65 16.18 -11.10 -13.14
CA ALA A 65 16.54 -12.41 -12.60
C ALA A 65 17.44 -12.29 -11.36
N GLY A 66 17.07 -12.98 -10.28
CA GLY A 66 17.80 -12.94 -9.01
C GLY A 66 17.42 -11.76 -8.09
N LYS A 67 16.39 -10.99 -8.43
CA LYS A 67 15.74 -10.03 -7.53
C LYS A 67 14.30 -10.45 -7.27
N ASP A 68 13.80 -10.08 -6.10
CA ASP A 68 12.40 -10.31 -5.72
C ASP A 68 11.54 -9.05 -5.89
N VAL A 69 12.22 -7.91 -6.06
CA VAL A 69 11.66 -6.56 -5.98
C VAL A 69 12.41 -5.60 -6.90
N VAL A 70 11.66 -4.71 -7.55
CA VAL A 70 12.16 -3.52 -8.25
C VAL A 70 11.59 -2.27 -7.58
N ARG A 71 12.44 -1.28 -7.30
CA ARG A 71 12.02 0.00 -6.74
C ARG A 71 12.16 1.10 -7.77
N CYS A 72 11.14 1.94 -7.88
CA CYS A 72 11.13 3.07 -8.80
C CYS A 72 10.39 4.26 -8.19
N LEU A 73 10.61 5.45 -8.73
CA LEU A 73 9.84 6.64 -8.34
C LEU A 73 8.80 6.91 -9.42
N CYS A 74 7.52 6.92 -9.04
CA CYS A 74 6.44 7.27 -9.96
C CYS A 74 5.70 8.50 -9.42
N LYS A 75 5.50 9.50 -10.28
CA LYS A 75 4.62 10.62 -10.00
C LYS A 75 3.28 10.38 -10.64
N GLY A 76 2.24 10.46 -9.83
CA GLY A 76 0.88 10.29 -10.28
C GLY A 76 -0.07 11.14 -9.45
N ARG A 77 -1.21 11.42 -10.04
CA ARG A 77 -2.32 12.10 -9.38
C ARG A 77 -3.29 11.06 -8.86
N ILE A 78 -3.60 11.10 -7.57
CA ILE A 78 -4.62 10.20 -6.99
C ILE A 78 -5.98 10.57 -7.55
N MET A 79 -6.59 9.63 -8.26
CA MET A 79 -7.91 9.79 -8.90
C MET A 79 -9.04 9.27 -8.02
N GLU A 80 -8.80 8.17 -7.29
CA GLU A 80 -9.82 7.50 -6.49
C GLU A 80 -9.20 6.69 -5.34
N ILE A 81 -9.91 6.60 -4.22
CA ILE A 81 -9.65 5.63 -3.16
C ILE A 81 -10.64 4.48 -3.34
N LEU A 82 -10.15 3.26 -3.53
CA LEU A 82 -10.95 2.07 -3.78
C LEU A 82 -11.33 1.39 -2.46
N ASN A 83 -12.63 1.14 -2.26
CA ASN A 83 -13.17 0.61 -0.99
C ASN A 83 -13.54 -0.89 -1.04
N GLY A 84 -13.10 -1.63 -2.06
CA GLY A 84 -13.55 -3.01 -2.30
C GLY A 84 -13.10 -4.05 -1.26
N ASN A 85 -11.84 -4.02 -0.85
CA ASN A 85 -11.22 -5.08 -0.02
C ASN A 85 -11.07 -4.69 1.47
N GLY A 86 -11.82 -3.68 1.92
CA GLY A 86 -11.58 -3.02 3.20
C GLY A 86 -10.37 -2.07 3.15
N TRP A 87 -10.29 -1.17 4.13
CA TRP A 87 -9.26 -0.12 4.22
C TRP A 87 -8.25 -0.37 5.35
N HIS A 88 -8.37 -1.50 6.05
CA HIS A 88 -7.44 -1.94 7.07
C HIS A 88 -7.33 -3.48 7.07
N TYR A 89 -6.27 -3.99 7.69
CA TYR A 89 -6.06 -5.42 7.87
C TYR A 89 -5.54 -5.70 9.28
N ASN A 90 -5.81 -6.90 9.77
CA ASN A 90 -5.24 -7.41 11.01
C ASN A 90 -3.82 -7.91 10.71
N CYS A 91 -2.86 -7.50 11.51
CA CYS A 91 -1.45 -7.85 11.33
C CYS A 91 -0.76 -8.22 12.63
N CYS A 92 0.32 -8.99 12.51
CA CYS A 92 1.20 -9.31 13.63
C CYS A 92 1.87 -8.03 14.14
N THR A 93 1.87 -7.83 15.46
CA THR A 93 2.53 -6.66 16.08
C THR A 93 4.04 -6.64 15.87
N LYS A 94 4.67 -7.81 15.66
CA LYS A 94 6.12 -7.96 15.49
C LYS A 94 6.59 -7.67 14.05
N CYS A 95 5.95 -8.27 13.06
CA CYS A 95 6.42 -8.23 11.66
C CYS A 95 5.47 -7.53 10.69
N ALA A 96 4.32 -7.03 11.15
CA ALA A 96 3.31 -6.33 10.34
C ALA A 96 2.70 -7.13 9.18
N ARG A 97 3.03 -8.41 9.04
CA ARG A 97 2.41 -9.33 8.06
C ARG A 97 0.95 -9.58 8.45
N ALA A 98 0.10 -9.77 7.44
CA ALA A 98 -1.29 -10.15 7.66
C ALA A 98 -1.36 -11.46 8.46
N VAL A 99 -2.29 -11.52 9.41
CA VAL A 99 -2.56 -12.72 10.21
C VAL A 99 -3.83 -13.42 9.75
N HIS A 100 -3.89 -14.72 9.97
CA HIS A 100 -5.07 -15.53 9.69
C HIS A 100 -5.77 -15.89 11.00
N LEU A 101 -7.11 -15.92 10.97
CA LEU A 101 -7.92 -16.37 12.10
C LEU A 101 -8.24 -17.86 11.89
N LEU A 102 -7.85 -18.71 12.83
CA LEU A 102 -8.17 -20.14 12.84
C LEU A 102 -8.62 -20.52 14.27
N GLU A 103 -9.75 -21.20 14.43
CA GLU A 103 -10.22 -21.67 15.76
C GLU A 103 -10.20 -20.60 16.87
N ALA A 104 -10.60 -19.36 16.53
CA ALA A 104 -10.61 -18.18 17.42
C ALA A 104 -9.23 -17.66 17.89
N LYS A 105 -8.13 -18.13 17.30
CA LYS A 105 -6.77 -17.60 17.51
C LYS A 105 -6.20 -17.01 16.23
N TYR A 106 -5.31 -16.04 16.38
CA TYR A 106 -4.61 -15.45 15.26
C TYR A 106 -3.24 -16.11 15.06
N TYR A 107 -2.89 -16.34 13.79
CA TYR A 107 -1.67 -17.04 13.39
C TYR A 107 -0.91 -16.19 12.37
N CYS A 108 0.40 -16.07 12.60
CA CYS A 108 1.30 -15.35 11.71
C CYS A 108 2.24 -16.33 10.99
N ASN A 109 2.01 -16.57 9.70
CA ASN A 109 2.83 -17.49 8.90
C ASN A 109 4.31 -17.09 8.84
N ALA A 110 4.60 -15.78 8.88
CA ALA A 110 5.98 -15.28 8.82
C ALA A 110 6.76 -15.48 10.13
N CYS A 111 6.08 -15.48 11.28
CA CYS A 111 6.72 -15.68 12.58
C CYS A 111 6.59 -17.12 13.08
N THR A 112 5.73 -17.92 12.44
CA THR A 112 5.37 -19.28 12.88
C THR A 112 4.95 -19.32 14.36
N GLU A 113 4.24 -18.28 14.81
CA GLU A 113 3.75 -18.16 16.19
C GLU A 113 2.24 -18.41 16.25
N ASP A 114 1.84 -19.32 17.12
CA ASP A 114 0.46 -19.52 17.53
C ASP A 114 0.04 -18.44 18.54
N ASP A 115 -1.23 -18.04 18.52
CA ASP A 115 -1.79 -17.02 19.42
C ASP A 115 -1.04 -15.67 19.33
N THR A 116 -0.82 -15.21 18.10
CA THR A 116 -0.10 -13.99 17.80
C THR A 116 -0.87 -12.76 18.30
N GLN A 117 -0.18 -11.83 18.96
CA GLN A 117 -0.74 -10.51 19.27
C GLN A 117 -1.03 -9.73 17.97
N VAL A 118 -2.26 -9.23 17.87
CA VAL A 118 -2.76 -8.56 16.67
C VAL A 118 -2.93 -7.07 16.90
N THR A 119 -2.56 -6.30 15.87
CA THR A 119 -2.96 -4.91 15.72
C THR A 119 -3.56 -4.69 14.34
N GLN A 120 -4.17 -3.52 14.12
CA GLN A 120 -4.73 -3.15 12.83
C GLN A 120 -3.83 -2.10 12.17
N ARG A 121 -3.67 -2.21 10.85
CA ARG A 121 -2.95 -1.22 10.02
C ARG A 121 -3.77 -0.86 8.80
N TYR A 122 -3.61 0.37 8.30
CA TYR A 122 -4.23 0.73 7.03
C TYR A 122 -3.68 -0.11 5.88
N ARG A 123 -4.58 -0.46 4.96
CA ARG A 123 -4.31 -1.02 3.64
C ARG A 123 -5.29 -0.36 2.69
N VAL A 124 -4.89 0.77 2.11
CA VAL A 124 -5.76 1.61 1.29
C VAL A 124 -5.34 1.47 -0.15
N VAL A 125 -6.23 1.01 -1.00
CA VAL A 125 -5.95 0.91 -2.44
C VAL A 125 -6.37 2.23 -3.11
N VAL A 126 -5.48 2.84 -3.88
CA VAL A 126 -5.74 4.08 -4.61
C VAL A 126 -5.50 3.88 -6.09
N ARG A 127 -6.30 4.51 -6.94
CA ARG A 127 -6.01 4.64 -8.38
C ARG A 127 -5.23 5.93 -8.60
N ILE A 128 -4.08 5.84 -9.25
CA ILE A 128 -3.30 6.99 -9.71
C ILE A 128 -3.33 7.07 -11.24
N GLU A 129 -3.13 8.28 -11.76
CA GLU A 129 -3.03 8.55 -13.19
C GLU A 129 -1.94 9.58 -13.46
N ASP A 130 -1.19 9.39 -14.55
CA ASP A 130 -0.29 10.37 -15.14
C ASP A 130 -0.63 10.55 -16.63
N GLY A 131 0.18 11.32 -17.37
CA GLY A 131 -0.03 11.51 -18.81
C GLY A 131 0.16 10.25 -19.67
N SER A 132 0.72 9.17 -19.11
CA SER A 132 1.03 7.92 -19.81
C SER A 132 0.00 6.82 -19.57
N GLY A 133 -0.73 6.86 -18.45
CA GLY A 133 -1.75 5.88 -18.12
C GLY A 133 -2.24 5.95 -16.68
N SER A 134 -2.97 4.92 -16.26
CA SER A 134 -3.49 4.78 -14.89
C SER A 134 -3.13 3.42 -14.30
N THR A 135 -2.82 3.38 -13.00
CA THR A 135 -2.58 2.14 -12.26
C THR A 135 -3.14 2.24 -10.83
N THR A 136 -3.10 1.15 -10.08
CA THR A 136 -3.54 1.10 -8.68
C THR A 136 -2.38 0.82 -7.75
N LEU A 137 -2.31 1.52 -6.62
CA LEU A 137 -1.29 1.34 -5.58
C LEU A 137 -1.93 0.96 -4.25
N ILE A 138 -1.19 0.28 -3.40
CA ILE A 138 -1.60 0.05 -2.00
C ILE A 138 -0.74 0.92 -1.08
N LEU A 139 -1.41 1.81 -0.35
CA LEU A 139 -0.82 2.62 0.71
C LEU A 139 -0.97 1.87 2.03
N PHE A 140 0.15 1.62 2.69
CA PHE A 140 0.16 1.02 4.02
C PHE A 140 0.23 2.09 5.09
N ASN A 141 -0.31 1.75 6.26
CA ASN A 141 -0.22 2.49 7.53
C ASN A 141 0.13 4.00 7.43
N LYS A 142 1.43 4.35 7.45
CA LYS A 142 1.92 5.73 7.53
C LYS A 142 1.48 6.57 6.31
N GLU A 143 1.52 6.00 5.13
CA GLU A 143 1.21 6.68 3.86
C GLU A 143 -0.29 6.90 3.74
N ALA A 144 -1.05 5.89 4.13
CA ALA A 144 -2.49 5.98 4.22
C ALA A 144 -2.94 6.97 5.30
N GLU A 145 -2.27 7.03 6.46
CA GLU A 145 -2.54 8.02 7.51
C GLU A 145 -2.29 9.45 7.04
N GLN A 146 -1.21 9.69 6.29
CA GLN A 146 -0.94 10.99 5.70
C GLN A 146 -2.01 11.39 4.69
N LEU A 147 -2.43 10.47 3.83
CA LEU A 147 -3.50 10.71 2.85
C LEU A 147 -4.85 10.99 3.53
N ILE A 148 -5.22 10.19 4.53
CA ILE A 148 -6.52 10.26 5.21
C ILE A 148 -6.55 11.42 6.22
N GLY A 149 -5.40 11.76 6.82
CA GLY A 149 -5.25 12.78 7.84
C GLY A 149 -5.77 12.36 9.22
N VAL A 150 -6.05 11.07 9.43
CA VAL A 150 -6.57 10.54 10.71
C VAL A 150 -5.89 9.20 11.03
N PRO A 151 -5.33 9.03 12.24
CA PRO A 151 -4.81 7.74 12.70
C PRO A 151 -5.86 6.64 12.69
N LEU A 152 -5.46 5.42 12.33
CA LEU A 152 -6.39 4.30 12.16
C LEU A 152 -7.24 4.04 13.40
N GLN A 153 -6.61 4.06 14.57
CA GLN A 153 -7.23 3.74 15.85
C GLN A 153 -8.38 4.70 16.17
N LYS A 154 -8.31 5.96 15.71
CA LYS A 154 -9.41 6.92 15.89
C LYS A 154 -10.63 6.57 15.03
N LEU A 155 -10.42 5.98 13.86
CA LEU A 155 -11.54 5.53 13.00
C LEU A 155 -12.19 4.26 13.54
N LEU A 156 -11.40 3.37 14.13
CA LEU A 156 -11.87 2.10 14.69
C LEU A 156 -12.57 2.27 16.05
N ALA A 157 -12.23 3.30 16.82
CA ALA A 157 -12.80 3.57 18.14
C ALA A 157 -14.22 4.19 18.10
N ARG A 158 -14.83 4.35 16.92
CA ARG A 158 -16.17 4.93 16.79
C ARG A 158 -17.22 3.84 17.05
N PRO A 159 -18.08 3.99 18.08
CA PRO A 159 -19.12 3.02 18.42
C PRO A 159 -20.23 2.95 17.36
#